data_AF-A0A9P1IHX6-F1
#
_entry.id   AF-A0A9P1IHX6-F1
#
_cell.length_a   1.000
_cell.length_b   1.000
_cell.length_c   1.000
_cell.angle_alpha   90.00
_cell.angle_beta   90.00
_cell.angle_gamma   90.00
#
_symmetry.space_group_name_H-M   'P 1'
#
loop_
_entity.id
_entity.type
_entity.pdbx_description
1 polymer ?
#
loop_
_entity_poly.entity_id
_entity_poly.type
_entity_poly.pdbx_seq_one_letter_code
_entity_poly.pdbx_strand_id
1 'polypeptide(L)'
;MNRITSEIIRLSQLSASSTPEHIAQVIKLTINAFRAEKPLFSADQPKKENLEKCLDIFNSAYQQYSISMEPEKRKTAQMSISGLYFITDELSKIYPDLYSKFDQIRKSNYIQSIIEYIDNTTGIEPEFCAPFKDEIIDFSKIPKSHVWWFFEENDEDE
;
A
#
# COMPACT_ATOMS: atom_id res chain seq x y z
N MET A 1 18.98 10.49 0.91
CA MET A 1 18.08 9.65 0.09
C MET A 1 17.00 9.11 1.02
N ASN A 2 15.72 9.35 0.74
CA ASN A 2 14.63 8.87 1.60
C ASN A 2 14.59 7.33 1.58
N ARG A 3 14.25 6.71 2.71
CA ARG A 3 14.08 5.26 2.87
C ARG A 3 13.20 4.65 1.78
N ILE A 4 12.10 5.31 1.40
CA ILE A 4 11.19 4.82 0.35
C ILE A 4 11.90 4.73 -1.01
N THR A 5 12.67 5.76 -1.36
CA THR A 5 13.50 5.76 -2.58
C THR A 5 14.46 4.57 -2.59
N SER A 6 15.17 4.34 -1.48
CA SER A 6 16.13 3.23 -1.40
C SER A 6 15.45 1.87 -1.52
N GLU A 7 14.26 1.71 -0.94
CA GLU A 7 13.47 0.48 -1.05
C GLU A 7 12.98 0.25 -2.49
N ILE A 8 12.54 1.29 -3.20
CA ILE A 8 12.17 1.20 -4.63
C ILE A 8 13.38 0.84 -5.50
N ILE A 9 14.53 1.46 -5.26
CA ILE A 9 15.77 1.12 -6.01
C ILE A 9 16.11 -0.35 -5.81
N ARG A 10 16.07 -0.84 -4.57
CA ARG A 10 16.33 -2.25 -4.28
C ARG A 10 15.32 -3.17 -4.96
N LEU A 11 14.03 -2.83 -4.91
CA LEU A 11 12.97 -3.61 -5.56
C LEU A 11 13.16 -3.66 -7.08
N SER A 12 13.60 -2.56 -7.69
CA SER A 12 13.85 -2.45 -9.14
C SER A 12 15.00 -3.33 -9.66
N GLN A 13 15.82 -3.87 -8.75
CA GLN A 13 16.93 -4.77 -9.06
C GLN A 13 16.52 -6.25 -8.98
N LEU A 14 15.32 -6.54 -8.48
CA LEU A 14 14.82 -7.90 -8.37
C LEU A 14 14.32 -8.40 -9.74
N SER A 15 14.40 -9.71 -9.95
CA SER A 15 13.78 -10.33 -11.13
C SER A 15 12.26 -10.21 -11.04
N ALA A 16 11.60 -10.07 -12.20
CA ALA A 16 10.14 -9.95 -12.30
C ALA A 16 9.37 -11.18 -11.80
N SER A 17 10.05 -12.28 -11.45
CA SER A 17 9.46 -13.46 -10.84
C SER A 17 8.88 -13.13 -9.46
N SER A 18 7.59 -13.38 -9.25
CA SER A 18 6.93 -13.15 -7.95
C SER A 18 7.29 -14.26 -6.95
N THR A 19 8.28 -14.02 -6.09
CA THR A 19 8.58 -14.89 -4.94
C THR A 19 7.87 -14.39 -3.68
N PRO A 20 7.64 -15.25 -2.66
CA PRO A 20 7.14 -14.82 -1.35
C PRO A 20 7.92 -13.64 -0.76
N GLU A 21 9.24 -13.62 -0.93
CA GLU A 21 10.11 -12.55 -0.47
C GLU A 21 9.88 -11.23 -1.23
N HIS A 22 9.54 -11.28 -2.51
CA HIS A 22 9.21 -10.08 -3.29
C HIS A 22 7.88 -9.49 -2.84
N ILE A 23 6.88 -10.35 -2.59
CA ILE A 23 5.57 -9.93 -2.04
C ILE A 23 5.78 -9.23 -0.70
N ALA A 24 6.50 -9.87 0.23
CA ALA A 24 6.79 -9.30 1.54
C ALA A 24 7.51 -7.94 1.44
N GLN A 25 8.42 -7.77 0.47
CA GLN A 25 9.12 -6.51 0.24
C GLN A 25 8.17 -5.41 -0.27
N VAL A 26 7.24 -5.70 -1.19
CA VAL A 26 6.23 -4.73 -1.65
C VAL A 26 5.31 -4.31 -0.51
N ILE A 27 4.79 -5.27 0.25
CA ILE A 27 3.90 -4.98 1.39
C ILE A 27 4.64 -4.16 2.44
N LYS A 28 5.89 -4.51 2.77
CA LYS A 28 6.72 -3.72 3.68
C LYS A 28 6.99 -2.31 3.17
N LEU A 29 7.31 -2.16 1.88
CA LEU A 29 7.58 -0.86 1.26
C LEU A 29 6.35 0.05 1.33
N THR A 30 5.18 -0.48 0.98
CA THR A 30 3.93 0.28 0.99
C THR A 30 3.50 0.67 2.41
N ILE A 31 3.67 -0.21 3.40
CA ILE A 31 3.48 0.16 4.82
C ILE A 31 4.46 1.24 5.26
N ASN A 32 5.73 1.18 4.83
CA ASN A 32 6.68 2.24 5.14
C ASN A 32 6.27 3.55 4.44
N ALA A 33 5.75 3.47 3.21
CA ALA A 33 5.26 4.63 2.49
C ALA A 33 4.05 5.25 3.19
N PHE A 34 3.15 4.45 3.76
CA PHE A 34 2.07 4.94 4.61
C PHE A 34 2.62 5.74 5.80
N ARG A 35 3.57 5.16 6.54
CA ARG A 35 4.19 5.75 7.74
C ARG A 35 5.10 6.95 7.50
N ALA A 36 5.70 7.05 6.32
CA ALA A 36 6.69 8.08 6.03
C ALA A 36 6.08 9.48 6.03
N GLU A 37 6.86 10.47 6.43
CA GLU A 37 6.52 11.87 6.20
C GLU A 37 6.40 12.12 4.69
N LYS A 38 5.47 13.00 4.34
CA LYS A 38 5.21 13.39 2.95
C LYS A 38 5.94 14.71 2.65
N PRO A 39 6.49 14.90 1.44
CA PRO A 39 6.43 13.99 0.29
C PRO A 39 7.38 12.77 0.43
N LEU A 40 6.95 11.62 -0.10
CA LEU A 40 7.72 10.37 -0.18
C LEU A 40 8.93 10.52 -1.11
N PHE A 41 8.76 11.28 -2.19
CA PHE A 41 9.76 11.47 -3.24
C PHE A 41 10.30 12.89 -3.25
N SER A 42 11.61 13.02 -3.42
CA SER A 42 12.23 14.30 -3.80
C SER A 42 12.15 14.45 -5.33
N ALA A 43 12.21 15.67 -5.85
CA ALA A 43 12.09 15.94 -7.30
C ALA A 43 12.96 15.04 -8.19
N ASP A 44 14.15 14.65 -7.71
CA ASP A 44 15.11 13.84 -8.49
C ASP A 44 15.11 12.34 -8.18
N GLN A 45 14.26 11.86 -7.25
CA GLN A 45 14.32 10.49 -6.74
C GLN A 45 12.98 9.93 -6.23
N PRO A 46 12.66 8.64 -6.51
CA PRO A 46 13.44 7.69 -7.31
C PRO A 46 13.39 8.02 -8.80
N LYS A 47 14.43 7.64 -9.55
CA LYS A 47 14.40 7.73 -11.02
C LYS A 47 13.20 6.95 -11.56
N LYS A 48 12.53 7.53 -12.56
CA LYS A 48 11.40 6.92 -13.29
C LYS A 48 11.62 5.44 -13.65
N GLU A 49 12.80 5.11 -14.19
CA GLU A 49 13.15 3.74 -14.60
C GLU A 49 13.08 2.72 -13.45
N ASN A 50 13.38 3.15 -12.21
CA ASN A 50 13.30 2.25 -11.05
C ASN A 50 11.84 1.90 -10.74
N LEU A 51 10.95 2.89 -10.83
CA LEU A 51 9.51 2.71 -10.63
C LEU A 51 8.90 1.84 -11.73
N GLU A 52 9.29 2.05 -13.00
CA GLU A 52 8.83 1.24 -14.13
C GLU A 52 9.15 -0.24 -13.95
N LYS A 53 10.38 -0.56 -13.52
CA LYS A 53 10.79 -1.95 -13.24
C LYS A 53 10.02 -2.59 -12.08
N CYS A 54 9.47 -1.78 -11.18
CA CYS A 54 8.71 -2.30 -10.04
C CYS A 54 7.25 -2.64 -10.39
N LEU A 55 6.72 -2.17 -11.52
CA LEU A 55 5.29 -2.32 -11.85
C LEU A 55 4.79 -3.77 -11.78
N ASP A 56 5.48 -4.68 -12.47
CA ASP A 56 5.11 -6.10 -12.51
C ASP A 56 5.23 -6.75 -11.13
N ILE A 57 6.20 -6.31 -10.32
CA ILE A 57 6.41 -6.80 -8.96
C ILE A 57 5.27 -6.33 -8.05
N PHE A 58 4.86 -5.06 -8.16
CA PHE A 58 3.71 -4.54 -7.42
C PHE A 58 2.42 -5.27 -7.80
N ASN A 59 2.15 -5.39 -9.10
CA ASN A 59 0.94 -6.05 -9.59
C ASN A 59 0.87 -7.51 -9.13
N SER A 60 1.97 -8.26 -9.30
CA SER A 60 2.05 -9.66 -8.85
C SER A 60 1.95 -9.79 -7.33
N ALA A 61 2.54 -8.85 -6.58
CA ALA A 61 2.47 -8.87 -5.13
C ALA A 61 1.03 -8.73 -4.63
N TYR A 62 0.26 -7.78 -5.17
CA TYR A 62 -1.13 -7.61 -4.77
C TYR A 62 -2.05 -8.73 -5.27
N GLN A 63 -1.77 -9.31 -6.43
CA GLN A 63 -2.44 -10.53 -6.88
C GLN A 63 -2.27 -11.69 -5.90
N GLN A 64 -1.06 -11.90 -5.39
CA GLN A 64 -0.78 -12.99 -4.44
C GLN A 64 -1.28 -12.64 -3.03
N TYR A 65 -1.18 -11.37 -2.65
CA TYR A 65 -1.66 -10.90 -1.36
C TYR A 65 -3.18 -11.05 -1.24
N SER A 66 -3.94 -10.80 -2.31
CA SER A 66 -5.40 -10.98 -2.31
C SER A 66 -5.85 -12.43 -2.06
N ILE A 67 -5.01 -13.42 -2.39
CA ILE A 67 -5.32 -14.84 -2.21
C ILE A 67 -5.00 -15.31 -0.78
N SER A 68 -4.16 -14.59 -0.04
CA SER A 68 -3.60 -15.01 1.27
C SER A 68 -4.07 -14.14 2.44
N MET A 69 -5.25 -13.51 2.27
CA MET A 69 -5.86 -12.64 3.27
C MET A 69 -6.45 -13.44 4.44
N GLU A 70 -6.10 -13.01 5.64
CA GLU A 70 -6.58 -13.54 6.92
C GLU A 70 -7.02 -12.35 7.80
N PRO A 71 -7.96 -12.52 8.76
CA PRO A 71 -8.50 -11.41 9.54
C PRO A 71 -7.41 -10.64 10.32
N GLU A 72 -6.39 -11.35 10.79
CA GLU A 72 -5.21 -10.78 11.48
C GLU A 72 -4.37 -9.84 10.62
N LYS A 73 -4.46 -9.94 9.29
CA LYS A 73 -3.73 -9.09 8.34
C LYS A 73 -4.51 -7.85 7.93
N ARG A 74 -5.73 -7.62 8.45
CA ARG A 74 -6.60 -6.50 8.05
C ARG A 74 -5.92 -5.13 8.16
N LYS A 75 -5.37 -4.80 9.34
CA LYS A 75 -4.67 -3.52 9.55
C LYS A 75 -3.46 -3.38 8.61
N THR A 76 -2.68 -4.44 8.47
CA THR A 76 -1.54 -4.51 7.54
C THR A 76 -1.98 -4.23 6.10
N ALA A 77 -3.10 -4.80 5.67
CA ALA A 77 -3.66 -4.60 4.34
C ALA A 77 -4.17 -3.17 4.14
N GLN A 78 -4.88 -2.59 5.12
CA GLN A 78 -5.32 -1.19 5.08
C GLN A 78 -4.14 -0.22 4.96
N MET A 79 -3.07 -0.43 5.76
CA MET A 79 -1.84 0.37 5.70
C MET A 79 -1.13 0.20 4.35
N SER A 80 -0.99 -1.03 3.88
CA SER A 80 -0.34 -1.33 2.61
C SER A 80 -1.07 -0.68 1.44
N ILE A 81 -2.40 -0.81 1.36
CA ILE A 81 -3.16 -0.20 0.26
C ILE A 81 -3.11 1.33 0.34
N SER A 82 -3.28 1.92 1.52
CA SER A 82 -3.16 3.38 1.67
C SER A 82 -1.75 3.86 1.31
N GLY A 83 -0.73 3.07 1.64
CA GLY A 83 0.65 3.30 1.20
C GLY A 83 0.84 3.28 -0.31
N LEU A 84 0.23 2.32 -1.01
CA LEU A 84 0.19 2.29 -2.47
C LEU A 84 -0.51 3.53 -3.04
N TYR A 85 -1.59 3.99 -2.41
CA TYR A 85 -2.31 5.18 -2.83
C TYR A 85 -1.43 6.43 -2.67
N PHE A 86 -0.71 6.58 -1.55
CA PHE A 86 0.24 7.68 -1.38
C PHE A 86 1.34 7.67 -2.45
N ILE A 87 1.93 6.51 -2.74
CA ILE A 87 2.92 6.37 -3.82
C ILE A 87 2.30 6.83 -5.14
N THR A 88 1.12 6.33 -5.47
CA THR A 88 0.41 6.63 -6.72
C THR A 88 0.09 8.12 -6.82
N ASP A 89 -0.48 8.73 -5.78
CA ASP A 89 -0.85 10.14 -5.74
C ASP A 89 0.36 11.05 -5.94
N GLU A 90 1.53 10.72 -5.39
CA GLU A 90 2.75 11.49 -5.63
C GLU A 90 3.27 11.36 -7.06
N LEU A 91 3.12 10.18 -7.68
CA LEU A 91 3.48 10.01 -9.09
C LEU A 91 2.66 10.92 -10.02
N SER A 92 1.44 11.31 -9.64
CA SER A 92 0.63 12.25 -10.43
C SER A 92 1.33 13.61 -10.64
N LYS A 93 2.19 14.01 -9.68
CA LYS A 93 2.92 15.28 -9.69
C LYS A 93 4.27 15.18 -10.38
N ILE A 94 4.91 14.00 -10.32
CA ILE A 94 6.31 13.81 -10.75
C ILE A 94 6.38 13.10 -12.11
N TYR A 95 5.59 12.05 -12.32
CA TYR A 95 5.62 11.20 -13.50
C TYR A 95 4.18 10.83 -13.94
N PRO A 96 3.43 11.74 -14.61
CA PRO A 96 2.02 11.54 -14.95
C PRO A 96 1.71 10.28 -15.77
N ASP A 97 2.66 9.83 -16.59
CA ASP A 97 2.51 8.61 -17.38
C ASP A 97 2.65 7.34 -16.53
N LEU A 98 3.56 7.37 -15.53
CA LEU A 98 3.67 6.30 -14.54
C LEU A 98 2.49 6.28 -13.58
N TYR A 99 1.96 7.44 -13.21
CA TYR A 99 0.75 7.56 -12.42
C TYR A 99 -0.37 6.70 -13.01
N SER A 100 -0.60 6.80 -14.32
CA SER A 100 -1.65 6.02 -15.00
C SER A 100 -1.46 4.50 -14.85
N LYS A 101 -0.21 4.02 -14.84
CA LYS A 101 0.11 2.59 -14.67
C LYS A 101 -0.07 2.12 -13.22
N PHE A 102 0.37 2.91 -12.25
CA PHE A 102 0.14 2.61 -10.84
C PHE A 102 -1.35 2.75 -10.45
N ASP A 103 -2.08 3.68 -11.07
CA ASP A 103 -3.52 3.84 -10.90
C ASP A 103 -4.30 2.64 -11.45
N GLN A 104 -3.80 1.96 -12.50
CA GLN A 104 -4.36 0.68 -12.94
C GLN A 104 -4.18 -0.42 -11.90
N ILE A 105 -3.01 -0.51 -11.24
CA ILE A 105 -2.80 -1.45 -10.12
C ILE A 105 -3.78 -1.11 -8.99
N ARG A 106 -3.90 0.19 -8.64
CA ARG A 106 -4.82 0.70 -7.63
C ARG A 106 -6.28 0.28 -7.87
N LYS A 107 -6.69 0.28 -9.13
CA LYS A 107 -8.05 -0.06 -9.59
C LYS A 107 -8.19 -1.53 -10.01
N SER A 108 -7.18 -2.36 -9.77
CA SER A 108 -7.22 -3.77 -10.15
C SER A 108 -8.23 -4.55 -9.31
N ASN A 109 -8.74 -5.65 -9.86
CA ASN A 109 -9.64 -6.56 -9.15
C ASN A 109 -8.98 -7.15 -7.88
N TYR A 110 -7.65 -7.23 -7.82
CA TYR A 110 -6.93 -7.72 -6.65
C TYR A 110 -7.01 -6.74 -5.48
N ILE A 111 -6.79 -5.45 -5.74
CA ILE A 111 -6.96 -4.40 -4.73
C ILE A 111 -8.42 -4.34 -4.29
N GLN A 112 -9.35 -4.37 -5.23
CA GLN A 112 -10.78 -4.37 -4.91
C GLN A 112 -11.17 -5.56 -4.03
N SER A 113 -10.69 -6.77 -4.34
CA SER A 113 -10.93 -7.96 -3.53
C SER A 113 -10.35 -7.83 -2.11
N ILE A 114 -9.18 -7.21 -1.93
CA ILE A 114 -8.62 -6.97 -0.59
C ILE A 114 -9.47 -5.94 0.17
N ILE A 115 -9.93 -4.88 -0.50
CA ILE A 115 -10.81 -3.85 0.09
C ILE A 115 -12.13 -4.50 0.54
N GLU A 116 -12.76 -5.32 -0.30
CA GLU A 116 -13.98 -6.07 0.05
C GLU A 116 -13.73 -7.06 1.20
N TYR A 117 -12.57 -7.72 1.23
CA TYR A 117 -12.22 -8.58 2.36
C TYR A 117 -12.07 -7.79 3.67
N ILE A 118 -11.40 -6.63 3.62
CA ILE A 118 -11.27 -5.73 4.78
C ILE A 118 -12.66 -5.33 5.28
N ASP A 119 -13.53 -4.91 4.37
CA ASP A 119 -14.91 -4.50 4.66
C ASP A 119 -15.69 -5.62 5.36
N ASN A 120 -15.78 -6.78 4.72
CA ASN A 120 -16.53 -7.94 5.19
C ASN A 120 -15.99 -8.56 6.48
N THR A 121 -14.77 -8.17 6.90
CA THR A 121 -14.20 -8.65 8.15
C THR A 121 -14.22 -7.61 9.26
N THR A 122 -14.67 -6.37 9.01
CA THR A 122 -14.88 -5.36 10.05
C THR A 122 -15.72 -5.92 11.21
N GLY A 123 -15.36 -5.63 12.45
CA GLY A 123 -16.03 -6.17 13.64
C GLY A 123 -15.70 -7.63 14.01
N ILE A 124 -15.00 -8.40 13.18
CA ILE A 124 -14.50 -9.72 13.59
C ILE A 124 -13.34 -9.52 14.57
N GLU A 125 -13.59 -9.84 15.85
CA GLU A 125 -12.59 -9.83 16.92
C GLU A 125 -11.43 -10.75 16.53
N PRO A 126 -10.24 -10.20 16.31
CA PRO A 126 -9.09 -11.01 16.01
C PRO A 126 -8.49 -11.41 17.35
N GLU A 127 -8.86 -12.57 17.86
CA GLU A 127 -8.36 -13.11 19.15
C GLU A 127 -6.82 -13.27 19.20
N PHE A 128 -6.10 -12.87 18.14
CA PHE A 128 -4.64 -12.86 18.02
C PHE A 128 -4.04 -11.56 17.42
N CYS A 129 -4.80 -10.47 17.25
CA CYS A 129 -4.24 -9.21 16.73
C CYS A 129 -3.39 -8.47 17.79
N ALA A 130 -2.10 -8.76 17.86
CA ALA A 130 -1.09 -7.87 18.43
C ALA A 130 0.20 -7.95 17.60
N PRO A 131 0.82 -6.81 17.23
CA PRO A 131 1.44 -5.92 18.22
C PRO A 131 1.21 -4.41 18.00
N PHE A 132 0.21 -3.97 17.23
CA PHE A 132 0.03 -2.53 16.96
C PHE A 132 -0.77 -1.77 18.04
N LYS A 133 -0.83 -2.27 19.28
CA LYS A 133 -1.65 -1.71 20.37
C LYS A 133 -1.30 -0.26 20.72
N ASP A 134 -0.12 0.21 20.30
CA ASP A 134 0.40 1.54 20.64
C ASP A 134 0.69 2.44 19.42
N GLU A 135 0.28 2.04 18.20
CA GLU A 135 0.55 2.86 17.00
C GLU A 135 -0.54 3.94 16.84
N ILE A 136 -0.23 5.16 17.28
CA ILE A 136 -1.05 6.36 17.05
C ILE A 136 -0.95 6.73 15.56
N ILE A 137 -2.08 6.67 14.86
CA ILE A 137 -2.19 7.03 13.44
C ILE A 137 -2.69 8.47 13.36
N ASP A 138 -1.95 9.32 12.65
CA ASP A 138 -2.32 10.71 12.41
C ASP A 138 -3.26 10.80 11.19
N PHE A 139 -4.57 10.66 11.44
CA PHE A 139 -5.59 10.67 10.39
C PHE A 139 -5.62 11.98 9.58
N SER A 140 -5.16 13.10 10.15
CA SER A 140 -5.14 14.40 9.45
C SER A 140 -4.28 14.39 8.18
N LYS A 141 -3.35 13.43 8.06
CA LYS A 141 -2.44 13.27 6.92
C LYS A 141 -2.93 12.29 5.86
N ILE A 142 -4.06 11.63 6.07
CA ILE A 142 -4.61 10.62 5.16
C ILE A 142 -5.73 11.26 4.33
N PRO A 143 -5.63 11.31 2.99
CA PRO A 143 -6.71 11.83 2.15
C PRO A 143 -7.97 10.95 2.25
N LYS A 144 -9.16 11.57 2.22
CA LYS A 144 -10.46 10.85 2.24
C LYS A 144 -10.67 9.85 1.11
N SER A 145 -9.88 9.94 0.04
CA SER A 145 -9.89 9.00 -1.08
C SER A 145 -9.16 7.68 -0.79
N HIS A 146 -8.50 7.53 0.36
CA HIS A 146 -7.74 6.34 0.72
C HIS A 146 -8.60 5.31 1.44
N VAL A 147 -8.21 4.04 1.31
CA VAL A 147 -8.90 2.87 1.89
C VAL A 147 -9.18 3.02 3.38
N TRP A 148 -8.34 3.75 4.10
CA TRP A 148 -8.49 3.95 5.54
C TRP A 148 -9.85 4.53 5.98
N TRP A 149 -10.39 5.50 5.23
CA TRP A 149 -11.60 6.23 5.63
C TRP A 149 -12.90 5.48 5.34
N PHE A 150 -12.86 4.41 4.56
CA PHE A 150 -14.06 3.63 4.25
C PHE A 150 -14.49 2.69 5.39
N PHE A 151 -13.67 2.56 6.44
CA PHE A 151 -13.84 1.54 7.48
C PHE A 151 -13.70 2.08 8.91
N GLU A 152 -13.67 3.41 9.10
CA GLU A 152 -13.99 3.96 10.42
C GLU A 152 -15.46 3.63 10.66
N GLU A 153 -15.75 2.88 11.72
CA GLU A 153 -17.12 2.59 12.14
C GLU A 153 -17.90 3.92 12.16
N ASN A 154 -19.09 3.92 11.55
CA ASN A 154 -20.06 4.96 11.82
C ASN A 154 -20.43 4.84 13.32
N ASP A 155 -19.63 5.43 14.19
CA ASP A 155 -19.99 5.78 15.58
C ASP A 155 -20.95 7.00 15.59
N GLU A 156 -21.74 7.16 14.53
CA GLU A 156 -22.85 8.10 14.41
C GLU A 156 -23.99 7.35 13.71
N ASP A 157 -24.71 6.54 14.48
CA ASP A 157 -26.20 6.47 14.51
C ASP A 157 -26.66 5.22 15.29
N GLU A 158 -26.75 5.34 16.63
CA GLU A 158 -27.96 5.04 17.45
C GLU A 158 -27.78 5.46 18.92
#